data_AF-A0A645F8Z6-F1
#
_entry.id   AF-A0A645F8Z6-F1
#
_cell.length_a   1.000
_cell.length_b   1.000
_cell.length_c   1.000
_cell.angle_alpha   90.00
_cell.angle_beta   90.00
_cell.angle_gamma   90.00
#
_symmetry.space_group_name_H-M   'P 1'
#
loop_
_entity.id
_entity.type
_entity.pdbx_description
1 polymer ?
#
loop_
_entity_poly.entity_id
_entity_poly.type
_entity_poly.pdbx_seq_one_letter_code
_entity_poly.pdbx_strand_id
1 'polypeptide(L)'
;MEGSAGRLQEAVDTYKQALLERTRERVPLDWATTMNNLASALLWLGRMEGSVSILEEAVGTYQQALIEYTQDRAPMDWVGTMDNLNQAQEALNDMGKKLESQEKDNPITLQEEPIQHDDDAEELTTSQ
;
A
#
# COMPACT_ATOMS: atom_id res chain seq x y z
N MET A 1 6.14 -10.55 -19.43
CA MET A 1 5.49 -10.40 -18.10
C MET A 1 4.32 -9.41 -18.13
N GLU A 2 4.21 -8.54 -19.15
CA GLU A 2 3.10 -7.55 -19.29
C GLU A 2 1.69 -8.17 -19.31
N GLY A 3 1.53 -9.39 -19.85
CA GLY A 3 0.22 -10.04 -19.90
C GLY A 3 -0.36 -10.42 -18.54
N SER A 4 0.47 -10.56 -17.49
CA SER A 4 -0.02 -10.90 -16.15
C SER A 4 -0.49 -9.67 -15.37
N ALA A 5 0.25 -8.56 -15.45
CA ALA A 5 -0.15 -7.29 -14.84
C ALA A 5 -1.47 -6.76 -15.45
N GLY A 6 -1.60 -6.80 -16.78
CA GLY A 6 -2.83 -6.36 -17.45
C GLY A 6 -4.07 -7.16 -17.03
N ARG A 7 -3.93 -8.48 -16.85
CA ARG A 7 -5.03 -9.33 -16.36
C ARG A 7 -5.38 -9.08 -14.89
N LEU A 8 -4.40 -8.72 -14.07
CA LEU A 8 -4.62 -8.32 -12.68
C LEU A 8 -5.36 -6.99 -12.60
N GLN A 9 -4.97 -6.00 -13.43
CA GLN A 9 -5.67 -4.72 -13.52
C GLN A 9 -7.13 -4.89 -13.99
N GLU A 10 -7.37 -5.72 -15.01
CA GLU A 10 -8.72 -6.04 -15.47
C GLU A 10 -9.55 -6.70 -14.35
N ALA A 11 -8.95 -7.59 -13.56
CA ALA A 11 -9.62 -8.19 -12.41
C ALA A 11 -9.95 -7.15 -11.33
N VAL A 12 -9.03 -6.23 -11.02
CA VAL A 12 -9.27 -5.11 -10.10
C VAL A 12 -10.46 -4.28 -10.55
N ASP A 13 -10.49 -3.88 -11.83
CA ASP A 13 -11.56 -3.06 -12.39
C ASP A 13 -12.91 -3.81 -12.36
N THR A 14 -12.90 -5.09 -12.71
CA THR A 14 -14.10 -5.95 -12.69
C THR A 14 -14.66 -6.09 -11.28
N TYR A 15 -13.83 -6.31 -10.27
CA TYR A 15 -14.29 -6.39 -8.89
C TYR A 15 -14.80 -5.04 -8.38
N LYS A 16 -14.13 -3.93 -8.72
CA LYS A 16 -14.62 -2.58 -8.40
C LYS A 16 -16.00 -2.31 -9.00
N GLN A 17 -16.25 -2.73 -10.23
CA GLN A 17 -17.58 -2.64 -10.84
C GLN A 17 -18.61 -3.54 -10.13
N ALA A 18 -18.24 -4.78 -9.79
CA ALA A 18 -19.13 -5.68 -9.08
C ALA A 18 -19.55 -5.13 -7.71
N LEU A 19 -18.69 -4.38 -7.02
CA LEU A 19 -18.99 -3.73 -5.74
C LEU A 19 -20.00 -2.59 -5.85
N LEU A 20 -20.22 -2.01 -7.03
CA LEU A 20 -21.29 -1.04 -7.26
C LEU A 20 -22.67 -1.68 -7.14
N GLU A 21 -22.80 -2.93 -7.56
CA GLU A 21 -24.05 -3.69 -7.50
C GLU A 21 -24.18 -4.48 -6.20
N ARG A 22 -23.10 -5.13 -5.78
CA ARG A 22 -23.02 -5.93 -4.54
C ARG A 22 -22.63 -5.03 -3.40
N THR A 23 -23.54 -4.20 -2.91
CA THR A 23 -23.22 -3.31 -1.79
C THR A 23 -23.21 -4.06 -0.45
N ARG A 24 -22.49 -3.51 0.53
CA ARG A 24 -22.38 -4.05 1.88
C ARG A 24 -23.75 -4.20 2.55
N GLU A 25 -24.65 -3.27 2.32
CA GLU A 25 -25.99 -3.25 2.92
C GLU A 25 -26.92 -4.30 2.30
N ARG A 26 -26.76 -4.58 0.99
CA ARG A 26 -27.65 -5.46 0.25
C ARG A 26 -27.26 -6.93 0.39
N VAL A 27 -25.97 -7.22 0.27
CA VAL A 27 -25.42 -8.58 0.26
C VAL A 27 -24.07 -8.62 0.99
N PRO A 28 -24.05 -8.43 2.32
CA PRO A 28 -22.82 -8.21 3.09
C PRO A 28 -21.74 -9.29 2.91
N LEU A 29 -22.12 -10.58 2.87
CA LEU A 29 -21.15 -11.67 2.68
C LEU A 29 -20.62 -11.72 1.24
N ASP A 30 -21.45 -11.49 0.23
CA ASP A 30 -20.98 -11.45 -1.17
C ASP A 30 -20.12 -10.21 -1.46
N TRP A 31 -20.45 -9.08 -0.81
CA TRP A 31 -19.61 -7.89 -0.82
C TRP A 31 -18.25 -8.21 -0.20
N ALA A 32 -18.19 -8.87 0.96
CA ALA A 32 -16.95 -9.29 1.60
C ALA A 32 -16.12 -10.24 0.73
N THR A 33 -16.76 -11.21 0.06
CA THR A 33 -16.11 -12.10 -0.91
C THR A 33 -15.48 -11.31 -2.06
N THR A 34 -16.23 -10.33 -2.57
CA THR A 34 -15.77 -9.48 -3.67
C THR A 34 -14.60 -8.59 -3.23
N MET A 35 -14.65 -8.05 -2.01
CA MET A 35 -13.55 -7.29 -1.39
C MET A 35 -12.31 -8.14 -1.18
N ASN A 36 -12.43 -9.36 -0.64
CA ASN A 36 -11.29 -10.27 -0.48
C ASN A 36 -10.61 -10.59 -1.81
N ASN A 37 -11.39 -10.85 -2.87
CA ASN A 37 -10.84 -11.13 -4.20
C ASN A 37 -10.19 -9.90 -4.85
N LEU A 38 -10.79 -8.71 -4.67
CA LEU A 38 -10.18 -7.45 -5.08
C LEU A 38 -8.83 -7.24 -4.38
N ALA A 39 -8.77 -7.43 -3.07
CA ALA A 39 -7.55 -7.31 -2.29
C ALA A 39 -6.46 -8.30 -2.74
N SER A 40 -6.84 -9.53 -3.11
CA SER A 40 -5.91 -10.51 -3.70
C SER A 40 -5.34 -10.05 -5.04
N ALA A 41 -6.17 -9.50 -5.93
CA ALA A 41 -5.70 -8.97 -7.21
C ALA A 41 -4.74 -7.79 -7.00
N LEU A 42 -5.08 -6.86 -6.09
CA LEU A 42 -4.23 -5.74 -5.70
C LEU A 42 -2.89 -6.21 -5.10
N LEU A 43 -2.89 -7.21 -4.21
CA LEU A 43 -1.66 -7.75 -3.62
C LEU A 43 -0.69 -8.23 -4.70
N TRP A 44 -1.16 -9.02 -5.66
CA TRP A 44 -0.31 -9.53 -6.74
C TRP A 44 0.16 -8.43 -7.69
N LEU A 45 -0.72 -7.47 -7.99
CA LEU A 45 -0.38 -6.32 -8.84
C LEU A 45 0.70 -5.46 -8.16
N GLY A 46 0.50 -5.10 -6.90
CA GLY A 46 1.44 -4.30 -6.11
C GLY A 46 2.81 -4.97 -5.97
N ARG A 47 2.85 -6.29 -5.77
CA ARG A 47 4.11 -7.06 -5.78
C ARG A 47 4.81 -7.04 -7.14
N MET A 48 4.05 -7.11 -8.24
CA MET A 48 4.59 -7.15 -9.59
C MET A 48 5.13 -5.79 -10.04
N GLU A 49 4.41 -4.72 -9.71
CA GLU A 49 4.78 -3.35 -10.08
C GLU A 49 5.75 -2.71 -9.08
N GLY A 50 5.88 -3.30 -7.88
CA GLY A 50 6.62 -2.66 -6.79
C GLY A 50 5.92 -1.40 -6.29
N SER A 51 4.59 -1.41 -6.20
CA SER A 51 3.81 -0.25 -5.78
C SER A 51 3.38 -0.40 -4.33
N VAL A 52 3.98 0.40 -3.46
CA VAL A 52 3.61 0.53 -2.04
C VAL A 52 2.14 0.93 -1.91
N SER A 53 1.70 1.92 -2.69
CA SER A 53 0.30 2.41 -2.66
C SER A 53 -0.73 1.31 -3.00
N ILE A 54 -0.44 0.44 -3.96
CA ILE A 54 -1.33 -0.67 -4.32
C ILE A 54 -1.36 -1.72 -3.20
N LEU A 55 -0.23 -1.97 -2.53
CA LEU A 55 -0.15 -2.88 -1.40
C LEU A 55 -0.92 -2.33 -0.18
N GLU A 56 -0.89 -1.01 0.07
CA GLU A 56 -1.71 -0.35 1.08
C GLU A 56 -3.20 -0.48 0.77
N GLU A 57 -3.60 -0.31 -0.50
CA GLU A 57 -4.99 -0.53 -0.93
C GLU A 57 -5.42 -1.98 -0.69
N ALA A 58 -4.55 -2.96 -0.97
CA ALA A 58 -4.82 -4.37 -0.69
C ALA A 58 -5.06 -4.64 0.80
N VAL A 59 -4.18 -4.12 1.67
CA VAL A 59 -4.31 -4.22 3.13
C VAL A 59 -5.63 -3.64 3.61
N GLY A 60 -5.97 -2.42 3.19
CA GLY A 60 -7.23 -1.77 3.57
C GLY A 60 -8.44 -2.56 3.08
N THR A 61 -8.38 -3.13 1.88
CA THR A 61 -9.48 -3.90 1.30
C THR A 61 -9.70 -5.23 2.03
N TYR A 62 -8.65 -5.93 2.44
CA TYR A 62 -8.78 -7.12 3.30
C TYR A 62 -9.38 -6.78 4.67
N GLN A 63 -8.92 -5.69 5.29
CA GLN A 63 -9.48 -5.23 6.57
C GLN A 63 -10.98 -4.95 6.48
N GLN A 64 -11.44 -4.36 5.38
CA GLN A 64 -12.87 -4.13 5.14
C GLN A 64 -13.65 -5.45 5.01
N ALA A 65 -13.13 -6.46 4.30
CA ALA A 65 -13.76 -7.77 4.20
C ALA A 65 -13.90 -8.45 5.59
N LEU A 66 -12.89 -8.30 6.45
CA LEU A 66 -12.87 -8.83 7.82
C LEU A 66 -13.88 -8.18 8.77
N ILE A 67 -14.50 -7.05 8.40
CA ILE A 67 -15.60 -6.49 9.20
C ILE A 67 -16.86 -7.35 9.04
N GLU A 68 -17.06 -7.96 7.87
CA GLU A 68 -18.21 -8.82 7.58
C GLU A 68 -17.91 -10.31 7.79
N TYR A 69 -16.70 -10.74 7.46
CA TYR A 69 -16.18 -12.05 7.82
C TYR A 69 -15.70 -12.03 9.27
N THR A 70 -16.51 -12.59 10.16
CA THR A 70 -16.13 -12.81 11.55
C THR A 70 -15.95 -14.29 11.81
N GLN A 71 -15.19 -14.62 12.86
CA GLN A 71 -15.00 -16.00 13.32
C GLN A 71 -16.33 -16.75 13.54
N ASP A 72 -17.37 -16.03 14.00
CA ASP A 72 -18.68 -16.64 14.27
C ASP A 72 -19.55 -16.82 13.03
N ARG A 73 -19.41 -15.94 12.02
CA ARG A 73 -20.30 -15.90 10.85
C ARG A 73 -19.74 -16.65 9.65
N ALA A 74 -18.43 -16.54 9.44
CA ALA A 74 -17.73 -17.09 8.28
C ALA A 74 -16.30 -17.50 8.69
N PRO A 75 -16.14 -18.53 9.55
CA PRO A 75 -14.84 -18.87 10.15
C PRO A 75 -13.77 -19.21 9.11
N MET A 76 -14.13 -19.92 8.04
CA MET A 76 -13.18 -20.30 6.99
C MET A 76 -12.73 -19.09 6.17
N ASP A 77 -13.66 -18.22 5.79
CA ASP A 77 -13.35 -17.00 5.05
C ASP A 77 -12.55 -16.02 5.92
N TRP A 78 -12.87 -15.92 7.21
CA TRP A 78 -12.12 -15.11 8.18
C TRP A 78 -10.66 -15.55 8.28
N VAL A 79 -10.39 -16.85 8.47
CA VAL A 79 -9.02 -17.39 8.53
C VAL A 79 -8.28 -17.13 7.21
N GLY A 80 -8.89 -17.46 6.06
CA GLY A 80 -8.26 -17.26 4.76
C GLY A 80 -7.95 -15.78 4.48
N THR A 81 -8.85 -14.88 4.88
CA THR A 81 -8.68 -13.43 4.71
C THR A 81 -7.58 -12.90 5.63
N MET A 82 -7.47 -13.39 6.87
CA MET A 82 -6.38 -13.06 7.79
C MET A 82 -5.01 -13.49 7.25
N ASP A 83 -4.90 -14.70 6.70
CA ASP A 83 -3.66 -15.20 6.11
C ASP A 83 -3.24 -14.35 4.89
N ASN A 84 -4.21 -13.93 4.08
CA ASN A 84 -3.95 -13.05 2.95
C ASN A 84 -3.56 -11.62 3.38
N LEU A 85 -4.19 -11.09 4.44
CA LEU A 85 -3.82 -9.82 5.03
C LEU A 85 -2.38 -9.84 5.56
N ASN A 86 -1.97 -10.91 6.24
CA ASN A 86 -0.60 -11.08 6.70
C ASN A 86 0.40 -11.04 5.53
N GLN A 87 0.10 -11.77 4.44
CA GLN A 87 0.94 -11.75 3.23
C GLN A 87 1.01 -10.37 2.57
N ALA A 88 -0.06 -9.58 2.63
CA ALA A 88 -0.07 -8.22 2.11
C ALA A 88 0.77 -7.27 2.98
N GLN A 89 0.67 -7.40 4.31
CA GLN A 89 1.45 -6.61 5.25
C GLN A 89 2.96 -6.93 5.14
N GLU A 90 3.31 -8.21 4.99
CA GLU A 90 4.70 -8.64 4.74
C GLU A 90 5.25 -8.02 3.45
N ALA A 91 4.48 -8.09 2.35
CA ALA A 91 4.89 -7.50 1.08
C ALA A 91 5.10 -5.99 1.18
N LEU A 92 4.20 -5.29 1.86
CA LEU A 92 4.30 -3.85 2.09
C LEU A 92 5.56 -3.50 2.89
N ASN A 93 5.82 -4.23 3.98
CA ASN A 93 7.00 -4.02 4.82
C ASN A 93 8.31 -4.29 4.05
N ASP A 94 8.36 -5.37 3.27
CA ASP A 94 9.52 -5.72 2.46
C ASP A 94 9.80 -4.66 1.38
N MET A 95 8.73 -4.13 0.76
CA MET A 95 8.84 -3.07 -0.22
C MET A 95 9.33 -1.75 0.40
N GLY A 96 8.81 -1.39 1.58
CA GLY A 96 9.28 -0.22 2.34
C GLY A 96 10.77 -0.30 2.68
N LYS A 97 11.22 -1.43 3.25
CA LYS A 97 12.64 -1.66 3.57
C LYS A 97 13.54 -1.56 2.34
N LYS A 98 13.07 -2.07 1.19
CA LYS A 98 13.82 -2.02 -0.07
C LYS A 98 14.00 -0.57 -0.54
N LEU A 99 12.95 0.24 -0.48
CA LEU A 99 13.01 1.65 -0.87
C LEU A 99 13.91 2.46 0.07
N GLU A 100 13.81 2.25 1.39
CA GLU A 100 14.71 2.89 2.36
C GLU A 100 16.18 2.53 2.13
N SER A 101 16.46 1.28 1.75
CA SER A 101 17.83 0.83 1.46
C SER A 101 18.35 1.50 0.16
N GLN A 102 17.50 1.58 -0.86
CA GLN A 102 17.84 2.26 -2.13
C GLN A 102 18.08 3.76 -1.96
N GLU A 103 17.36 4.41 -1.05
CA GLU A 103 17.55 5.84 -0.75
C GLU A 103 18.88 6.11 -0.05
N LYS A 104 19.28 5.23 0.89
CA LYS A 104 20.58 5.29 1.58
C LYS A 104 21.75 5.03 0.63
N ASP A 105 21.56 4.17 -0.37
CA ASP A 105 22.56 3.86 -1.38
C ASP A 105 22.60 4.89 -2.53
N ASN A 106 21.75 5.93 -2.52
CA ASN A 106 21.73 6.99 -3.52
C ASN A 106 22.83 8.05 -3.22
N PRO A 107 23.88 8.17 -4.06
CA PRO A 107 25.02 9.05 -3.78
C PRO A 107 24.68 10.55 -3.83
N ILE A 108 23.49 10.93 -4.29
CA ILE A 108 23.02 12.33 -4.29
C ILE A 108 22.55 12.76 -2.88
N THR A 109 22.09 11.81 -2.04
CA THR A 109 21.50 12.11 -0.71
C THR A 109 22.55 12.59 0.32
N LEU A 110 23.85 12.40 0.06
CA LEU A 110 24.94 12.84 0.95
C LEU A 110 25.44 14.28 0.69
N GLN A 111 24.82 15.05 -0.21
CA GLN A 111 25.28 16.40 -0.58
C GLN A 111 24.45 17.56 -0.02
N GLU A 112 23.62 17.36 1.00
CA GLU A 112 23.19 18.51 1.82
C GLU A 112 24.33 18.84 2.80
N GLU A 113 25.38 19.47 2.29
CA GLU A 113 26.32 20.20 3.16
C GLU A 113 25.51 21.22 3.97
N PRO A 114 25.76 21.36 5.28
CA PRO A 114 25.12 22.41 6.05
C PRO A 114 25.50 23.74 5.39
N ILE A 115 24.50 24.48 4.92
CA ILE A 115 24.67 25.85 4.45
C ILE A 115 25.32 26.60 5.63
N GLN A 116 26.63 26.82 5.55
CA GLN A 116 27.31 27.69 6.47
C GLN A 116 26.76 29.08 6.16
N HIS A 117 25.85 29.56 7.02
CA HIS A 117 25.52 30.97 7.10
C HIS A 117 26.81 31.69 7.50
N ASP A 118 27.60 32.09 6.51
CA ASP A 118 28.60 33.14 6.64
C ASP A 118 27.85 34.46 6.86
N ASP A 119 27.40 34.69 8.09
CA ASP A 119 27.01 36.01 8.58
C ASP A 119 28.17 36.55 9.44
N ASP A 120 29.34 36.72 8.81
CA ASP A 120 30.43 37.55 9.31
C ASP A 120 30.73 38.65 8.28
N ALA A 121 30.02 39.77 8.37
CA ALA A 121 30.53 41.09 7.97
C ALA A 121 29.58 42.20 8.45
N GLU A 122 29.92 42.88 9.54
CA GLU A 122 30.22 44.32 9.53
C GLU A 122 30.68 44.78 10.92
N GLU A 123 31.99 44.65 11.13
CA GLU A 123 32.71 45.49 12.08
C GLU A 123 32.86 46.89 11.44
N LEU A 124 31.88 47.78 11.66
CA LEU A 124 32.09 49.21 11.46
C LEU A 124 32.38 49.87 12.80
N THR A 125 33.67 49.96 13.07
CA THR A 125 34.25 50.94 13.97
C THR A 125 33.66 52.33 13.70
N THR A 126 33.20 53.03 14.74
CA THR A 126 33.13 54.49 14.71
C THR A 126 33.55 55.01 16.07
N SER A 127 34.79 55.48 16.13
CA SER A 127 35.29 56.35 17.18
C SER A 127 34.71 57.75 17.03
N GLN A 128 34.12 58.29 18.10
CA GLN A 128 34.33 59.65 18.58
C GLN A 128 33.83 59.81 20.02
#